data_AF-A0AAW1IY61-F1
#
_entry.id   AF-A0AAW1IY61-F1
#
_cell.length_a   1.000
_cell.length_b   1.000
_cell.length_c   1.000
_cell.angle_alpha   90.00
_cell.angle_beta   90.00
_cell.angle_gamma   90.00
#
_symmetry.space_group_name_H-M   'P 1'
#
loop_
_entity.id
_entity.type
_entity.pdbx_description
1 polymer ?
#
loop_
_entity_poly.entity_id
_entity_poly.type
_entity_poly.pdbx_seq_one_letter_code
_entity_poly.pdbx_strand_id
1 'polypeptide(L)'
;MWHIQDIYSKPSYLLLSYRKHIGNSLCHYNENMSLGISARLKYPKKHELVKSQSQSQILASKLRQDGTMSTVENVMQAVDQVAALLSSVNVDPTISYKESIINLYQHLKVYGAYLEILYQDQLNRAFVVFRNSSQDDVRLDYLSRLHLLELIELRAKQWKGTDLMNQYYRKKVNQCVQEDLSVRCINST
;
A
#
# COMPACT_ATOMS: atom_id res chain seq x y z
N MET A 1 -16.09 6.78 -22.80
CA MET A 1 -15.42 7.90 -22.11
C MET A 1 -16.13 8.03 -20.78
N TRP A 2 -15.67 7.31 -19.75
CA TRP A 2 -16.38 7.25 -18.47
C TRP A 2 -15.97 8.43 -17.59
N HIS A 3 -16.97 9.12 -17.04
CA HIS A 3 -16.80 10.34 -16.26
C HIS A 3 -16.12 10.05 -14.93
N ILE A 4 -15.13 10.88 -14.60
CA ILE A 4 -14.26 10.78 -13.42
C ILE A 4 -15.04 10.81 -12.09
N GLN A 5 -16.31 11.19 -12.07
CA GLN A 5 -17.13 11.25 -10.84
C GLN A 5 -17.56 9.89 -10.29
N ASP A 6 -17.61 8.82 -11.10
CA ASP A 6 -18.05 7.50 -10.62
C ASP A 6 -16.98 6.75 -9.81
N ILE A 7 -15.72 7.19 -9.88
CA ILE A 7 -14.58 6.58 -9.17
C ILE A 7 -14.52 7.02 -7.69
N TYR A 8 -15.06 8.21 -7.36
CA TYR A 8 -14.86 8.82 -6.04
C TYR A 8 -16.03 8.66 -5.05
N SER A 9 -17.13 8.01 -5.45
CA SER A 9 -18.33 7.92 -4.60
C SER A 9 -18.52 6.58 -3.87
N LYS A 10 -17.69 5.56 -4.11
CA LYS A 10 -17.83 4.26 -3.41
C LYS A 10 -16.45 3.62 -3.14
N PRO A 11 -16.07 3.38 -1.86
CA PRO A 11 -14.80 2.72 -1.49
C PRO A 11 -14.63 1.30 -2.05
N SER A 12 -15.68 0.70 -2.62
CA SER A 12 -15.73 -0.68 -3.08
C SER A 12 -15.11 -0.93 -4.46
N TYR A 13 -14.86 0.09 -5.29
CA TYR A 13 -14.33 -0.12 -6.65
C TYR A 13 -12.81 -0.21 -6.76
N LEU A 14 -12.06 0.23 -5.74
CA LEU A 14 -10.60 0.05 -5.69
C LEU A 14 -10.18 -1.43 -5.60
N LEU A 15 -11.10 -2.33 -5.20
CA LEU A 15 -10.85 -3.78 -5.13
C LEU A 15 -11.07 -4.52 -6.45
N LEU A 16 -11.89 -3.99 -7.37
CA LEU A 16 -12.26 -4.71 -8.61
C LEU A 16 -11.20 -4.59 -9.71
N SER A 17 -10.42 -3.50 -9.75
CA SER A 17 -9.37 -3.35 -10.76
C SER A 17 -8.09 -4.16 -10.42
N TYR A 18 -7.93 -4.61 -9.17
CA TYR A 18 -6.77 -5.39 -8.73
C TYR A 18 -6.90 -6.90 -9.03
N ARG A 19 -8.10 -7.39 -9.33
CA ARG A 19 -8.35 -8.82 -9.61
C ARG A 19 -7.97 -9.26 -11.04
N LYS A 20 -7.64 -8.33 -11.93
CA LYS A 20 -7.24 -8.65 -13.32
C LYS A 20 -5.74 -8.87 -13.52
N HIS A 21 -4.89 -8.58 -12.52
CA HIS A 21 -3.43 -8.67 -12.68
C HIS A 21 -2.71 -9.62 -11.71
N ILE A 22 -3.43 -10.34 -10.84
CA ILE A 22 -2.86 -11.41 -10.03
C ILE A 22 -3.60 -12.69 -10.39
N GLY A 23 -2.88 -13.68 -10.94
CA GLY A 23 -3.42 -14.99 -11.25
C GLY A 23 -4.06 -15.62 -10.00
N ASN A 24 -5.30 -16.09 -10.17
CA ASN A 24 -6.01 -16.90 -9.18
C ASN A 24 -5.11 -18.05 -8.69
N SER A 25 -4.77 -18.02 -7.41
CA SER A 25 -4.42 -19.23 -6.66
C SER A 25 -5.15 -19.17 -5.32
N LEU A 26 -6.45 -19.44 -5.36
CA LEU A 26 -7.24 -19.81 -4.19
C LEU A 26 -7.33 -21.34 -4.18
N CYS A 27 -6.49 -21.98 -3.37
CA CYS A 27 -6.65 -23.38 -2.99
C CYS A 27 -7.58 -23.44 -1.78
N HIS A 28 -8.84 -23.80 -2.02
CA HIS A 28 -9.71 -24.38 -0.99
C HIS A 28 -9.33 -25.86 -0.88
N TYR A 29 -8.90 -26.29 0.31
CA TYR A 29 -8.86 -27.71 0.66
C TYR A 29 -10.26 -28.16 1.03
N ASN A 30 -10.79 -29.13 0.29
CA ASN A 30 -11.73 -30.10 0.82
C ASN A 30 -11.53 -31.42 0.06
N GLU A 31 -11.33 -32.49 0.83
CA GLU A 31 -11.21 -33.86 0.35
C GLU A 31 -12.47 -34.25 -0.44
N ASN A 32 -12.30 -34.91 -1.58
CA ASN A 32 -13.03 -36.12 -1.93
C ASN A 32 -12.44 -36.81 -3.17
N MET A 33 -12.38 -38.12 -3.05
CA MET A 33 -11.89 -39.11 -4.00
C MET A 33 -12.73 -39.12 -5.29
N SER A 34 -12.06 -39.24 -6.45
CA SER A 34 -12.45 -40.04 -7.64
C SER A 34 -12.24 -39.34 -8.99
N LEU A 35 -11.38 -39.99 -9.80
CA LEU A 35 -11.37 -40.16 -11.25
C LEU A 35 -11.53 -38.96 -12.19
N GLY A 36 -10.42 -38.69 -12.90
CA GLY A 36 -10.46 -38.50 -14.35
C GLY A 36 -10.22 -37.10 -14.88
N ILE A 37 -9.46 -37.07 -15.98
CA ILE A 37 -9.27 -35.98 -16.96
C ILE A 37 -8.07 -35.05 -16.68
N SER A 38 -7.09 -35.18 -17.58
CA SER A 38 -5.83 -34.45 -17.68
C SER A 38 -6.03 -32.93 -17.82
N ALA A 39 -5.50 -32.16 -16.87
CA ALA A 39 -5.33 -30.71 -17.00
C ALA A 39 -3.83 -30.38 -17.04
N ARG A 40 -3.36 -30.01 -18.23
CA ARG A 40 -2.00 -29.55 -18.53
C ARG A 40 -1.67 -28.32 -17.69
N LEU A 41 -0.92 -28.51 -16.60
CA LEU A 41 -0.34 -27.43 -15.79
C LEU A 41 0.53 -26.54 -16.69
N LYS A 42 0.07 -25.32 -17.00
CA LYS A 42 0.93 -24.26 -17.54
C LYS A 42 1.80 -23.75 -16.40
N TYR A 43 2.98 -24.37 -16.26
CA TYR A 43 4.04 -23.87 -15.39
C TYR A 43 4.42 -22.44 -15.84
N PRO A 44 4.65 -21.50 -14.89
CA PRO A 44 5.22 -20.21 -15.23
C PRO A 44 6.57 -20.41 -15.91
N LYS A 45 6.78 -19.69 -17.03
CA LYS A 45 8.00 -19.76 -17.83
C LYS A 45 9.19 -19.36 -16.97
N LYS A 46 10.13 -20.29 -16.74
CA LYS A 46 11.43 -20.06 -16.06
C LYS A 46 12.15 -18.77 -16.51
N HIS A 47 11.94 -18.34 -17.76
CA HIS A 47 12.53 -17.14 -18.34
C HIS A 47 12.08 -15.81 -17.70
N GLU A 48 10.84 -15.70 -17.19
CA GLU A 48 10.37 -14.48 -16.51
C GLU A 48 10.94 -14.35 -15.10
N LEU A 49 11.00 -15.47 -14.36
CA LEU A 49 11.60 -15.52 -13.02
C LEU A 49 13.09 -15.14 -13.05
N VAL A 50 13.85 -15.64 -14.02
CA VAL A 50 15.28 -15.32 -14.16
C VAL A 50 15.48 -13.84 -14.49
N LYS A 51 14.64 -13.23 -15.32
CA LYS A 51 14.71 -11.78 -15.61
C LYS A 51 14.43 -10.94 -14.36
N SER A 52 13.36 -11.23 -13.63
CA SER A 52 13.02 -10.51 -12.41
C SER A 52 14.10 -10.65 -11.33
N GLN A 53 14.65 -11.85 -11.18
CA GLN A 53 15.72 -12.13 -10.21
C GLN A 53 17.04 -11.48 -10.60
N SER A 54 17.36 -11.40 -11.90
CA SER A 54 18.53 -10.65 -12.38
C SER A 54 18.37 -9.14 -12.19
N GLN A 55 17.16 -8.60 -12.40
CA GLN A 55 16.87 -7.18 -12.25
C GLN A 55 17.01 -6.72 -10.79
N SER A 56 16.49 -7.50 -9.84
CA SER A 56 16.62 -7.18 -8.41
C SER A 56 18.08 -7.23 -7.94
N GLN A 57 18.87 -8.19 -8.43
CA GLN A 57 20.30 -8.27 -8.12
C GLN A 57 21.10 -7.07 -8.64
N ILE A 58 20.84 -6.65 -9.89
CA ILE A 58 21.49 -5.47 -10.49
C ILE A 58 21.10 -4.18 -9.75
N LEU A 59 19.83 -4.06 -9.37
CA LEU A 59 19.37 -2.90 -8.61
C LEU A 59 20.02 -2.87 -7.22
N ALA A 60 20.07 -4.00 -6.53
CA ALA A 60 20.68 -4.10 -5.21
C ALA A 60 22.17 -3.75 -5.22
N SER A 61 22.93 -4.23 -6.23
CA SER A 61 24.35 -3.88 -6.35
C SER A 61 24.56 -2.39 -6.61
N LYS A 62 23.74 -1.78 -7.48
CA LYS A 62 23.77 -0.33 -7.73
C LYS A 62 23.47 0.47 -6.47
N LEU A 63 22.40 0.13 -5.75
CA LEU A 63 22.02 0.84 -4.52
C LEU A 63 23.07 0.73 -3.42
N ARG A 64 23.81 -0.39 -3.36
CA ARG A 64 24.94 -0.55 -2.43
C ARG A 64 26.11 0.35 -2.81
N GLN A 65 26.41 0.46 -4.10
CA GLN A 65 27.44 1.38 -4.59
C GLN A 65 27.09 2.85 -4.31
N ASP A 66 25.81 3.20 -4.47
CA ASP A 66 25.29 4.56 -4.23
C ASP A 66 25.06 4.86 -2.73
N GLY A 67 25.36 3.91 -1.82
CA GLY A 67 25.13 4.06 -0.37
C GLY A 67 23.65 4.14 0.04
N THR A 68 22.72 3.94 -0.90
CA THR A 68 21.27 4.12 -0.70
C THR A 68 20.61 2.84 -0.17
N MET A 69 21.27 1.68 -0.30
CA MET A 69 20.71 0.38 0.11
C MET A 69 20.27 0.35 1.58
N SER A 70 21.08 0.91 2.49
CA SER A 70 20.73 0.96 3.93
C SER A 70 19.47 1.77 4.19
N THR A 71 19.26 2.85 3.43
CA THR A 71 18.03 3.66 3.53
C THR A 71 16.83 2.85 3.05
N VAL A 72 16.96 2.12 1.94
CA VAL A 72 15.87 1.27 1.43
C VAL A 72 15.51 0.18 2.45
N GLU A 73 16.49 -0.46 3.08
CA GLU A 73 16.28 -1.45 4.14
C GLU A 73 15.60 -0.85 5.37
N ASN A 74 16.02 0.34 5.81
CA ASN A 74 15.40 1.07 6.92
C ASN A 74 13.93 1.43 6.62
N VAL A 75 13.62 1.84 5.38
CA VAL A 75 12.24 2.14 4.97
C VAL A 75 11.39 0.87 4.96
N MET A 76 11.92 -0.26 4.50
CA MET A 76 11.21 -1.54 4.58
C MET A 76 10.95 -1.95 6.02
N GLN A 77 11.92 -1.76 6.91
CA GLN A 77 11.73 -2.02 8.34
C GLN A 77 10.63 -1.13 8.93
N ALA A 78 10.58 0.16 8.56
CA ALA A 78 9.52 1.07 8.97
C ALA A 78 8.14 0.64 8.44
N VAL A 79 8.05 0.11 7.21
CA VAL A 79 6.82 -0.49 6.65
C VAL A 79 6.32 -1.62 7.56
N ASP A 80 7.19 -2.55 7.94
CA ASP A 80 6.81 -3.69 8.78
C ASP A 80 6.39 -3.24 10.19
N GLN A 81 7.10 -2.27 10.78
CA GLN A 81 6.74 -1.70 12.08
C GLN A 81 5.36 -1.04 12.06
N VAL A 82 5.06 -0.23 11.04
CA VAL A 82 3.75 0.42 10.90
C VAL A 82 2.66 -0.62 10.62
N ALA A 83 2.93 -1.64 9.80
CA ALA A 83 1.96 -2.72 9.56
C ALA A 83 1.67 -3.52 10.84
N ALA A 84 2.68 -3.83 11.65
CA ALA A 84 2.49 -4.51 12.93
C ALA A 84 1.70 -3.64 13.92
N LEU A 85 2.03 -2.35 13.99
CA LEU A 85 1.33 -1.36 14.82
C LEU A 85 -0.15 -1.27 14.45
N LEU A 86 -0.46 -1.21 13.14
CA LEU A 86 -1.84 -1.15 12.64
C LEU A 86 -2.63 -2.46 12.83
N SER A 87 -1.95 -3.60 12.82
CA SER A 87 -2.57 -4.92 13.03
C SER A 87 -2.81 -5.24 14.51
N SER A 88 -2.23 -4.47 15.43
CA SER A 88 -2.42 -4.71 16.87
C SER A 88 -3.89 -4.50 17.27
N VAL A 89 -4.42 -5.45 18.06
CA VAL A 89 -5.84 -5.51 18.47
C VAL A 89 -6.07 -4.76 19.78
N ASN A 90 -5.04 -4.67 20.63
CA ASN A 90 -5.11 -4.02 21.94
C ASN A 90 -4.30 -2.73 21.87
N VAL A 91 -4.95 -1.64 21.52
CA VAL A 91 -4.25 -0.37 21.35
C VAL A 91 -4.68 0.58 22.43
N ASP A 92 -3.68 0.95 23.23
CA ASP A 92 -3.77 2.06 24.14
C ASP A 92 -4.20 3.31 23.34
N PRO A 93 -5.31 3.97 23.71
CA PRO A 93 -5.81 5.17 23.02
C PRO A 93 -4.81 6.34 23.04
N THR A 94 -3.71 6.26 23.80
CA THR A 94 -2.60 7.23 23.79
C THR A 94 -1.63 7.05 22.62
N ILE A 95 -1.66 5.92 21.90
CA ILE A 95 -0.76 5.67 20.78
C ILE A 95 -1.21 6.48 19.55
N SER A 96 -0.42 7.49 19.20
CA SER A 96 -0.60 8.26 17.98
C SER A 96 0.03 7.56 16.77
N TYR A 97 -0.82 7.05 15.88
CA TYR A 97 -0.40 6.44 14.60
C TYR A 97 0.10 7.46 13.58
N LYS A 98 -0.32 8.71 13.74
CA LYS A 98 -0.24 9.77 12.74
C LYS A 98 1.19 10.03 12.28
N GLU A 99 2.12 10.27 13.20
CA GLU A 99 3.51 10.60 12.86
C GLU A 99 4.20 9.43 12.14
N SER A 100 3.98 8.21 12.62
CA SER A 100 4.52 6.99 12.00
C SER A 100 4.02 6.80 10.57
N ILE A 101 2.71 7.02 10.33
CA ILE A 101 2.10 6.90 9.01
C ILE A 101 2.58 8.02 8.07
N ILE A 102 2.65 9.27 8.55
CA ILE A 102 3.09 10.41 7.73
C ILE A 102 4.55 10.24 7.32
N ASN A 103 5.43 9.90 8.27
CA ASN A 103 6.84 9.66 7.99
C ASN A 103 7.02 8.50 7.01
N LEU A 104 6.28 7.40 7.19
CA LEU A 104 6.32 6.28 6.26
C LEU A 104 5.82 6.68 4.86
N TYR A 105 4.72 7.44 4.80
CA TYR A 105 4.15 7.93 3.55
C TYR A 105 5.18 8.73 2.73
N GLN A 106 5.90 9.65 3.36
CA GLN A 106 6.93 10.45 2.68
C GLN A 106 8.04 9.58 2.10
N HIS A 107 8.55 8.62 2.88
CA HIS A 107 9.61 7.73 2.42
C HIS A 107 9.15 6.79 1.29
N LEU A 108 7.94 6.25 1.37
CA LEU A 108 7.41 5.37 0.33
C LEU A 108 7.20 6.06 -1.01
N LYS A 109 6.97 7.38 -1.04
CA LYS A 109 6.93 8.16 -2.29
C LYS A 109 8.26 8.18 -3.02
N VAL A 110 9.37 8.11 -2.28
CA VAL A 110 10.73 8.17 -2.84
C VAL A 110 11.25 6.78 -3.14
N TYR A 111 11.12 5.85 -2.20
CA TYR A 111 11.76 4.53 -2.25
C TYR A 111 10.82 3.39 -2.66
N GLY A 112 9.51 3.63 -2.80
CA GLY A 112 8.52 2.60 -3.07
C GLY A 112 8.80 1.79 -4.33
N ALA A 113 9.31 2.41 -5.39
CA ALA A 113 9.68 1.71 -6.62
C ALA A 113 10.84 0.71 -6.42
N TYR A 114 11.81 1.04 -5.57
CA TYR A 114 12.90 0.12 -5.24
C TYR A 114 12.41 -1.02 -4.35
N LEU A 115 11.54 -0.71 -3.38
CA LEU A 115 10.92 -1.70 -2.52
C LEU A 115 10.05 -2.69 -3.29
N GLU A 116 9.33 -2.24 -4.32
CA GLU A 116 8.53 -3.13 -5.18
C GLU A 116 9.40 -4.19 -5.87
N ILE A 117 10.62 -3.82 -6.29
CA ILE A 117 11.53 -4.73 -7.00
C ILE A 117 12.27 -5.66 -6.02
N LEU A 118 12.65 -5.15 -4.84
CA LEU A 118 13.52 -5.87 -3.90
C LEU A 118 12.76 -6.65 -2.84
N TYR A 119 11.61 -6.15 -2.38
CA TYR A 119 10.87 -6.65 -1.22
C TYR A 119 9.37 -6.83 -1.51
N GLN A 120 9.03 -7.17 -2.75
CA GLN A 120 7.64 -7.25 -3.24
C GLN A 120 6.69 -7.97 -2.29
N ASP A 121 7.09 -9.13 -1.78
CA ASP A 121 6.24 -9.97 -0.93
C ASP A 121 5.99 -9.35 0.45
N GLN A 122 6.99 -8.69 1.03
CA GLN A 122 6.83 -7.97 2.30
C GLN A 122 5.88 -6.78 2.10
N LEU A 123 6.10 -6.03 1.02
CA LEU A 123 5.26 -4.90 0.64
C LEU A 123 3.82 -5.34 0.33
N ASN A 124 3.62 -6.50 -0.28
CA ASN A 124 2.29 -7.10 -0.50
C ASN A 124 1.55 -7.34 0.81
N ARG A 125 2.20 -7.96 1.81
CA ARG A 125 1.60 -8.22 3.11
C ARG A 125 1.25 -6.92 3.85
N ALA A 126 2.17 -5.96 3.89
CA ALA A 126 1.94 -4.67 4.54
C ALA A 126 0.77 -3.89 3.91
N PHE A 127 0.64 -3.90 2.58
CA PHE A 127 -0.44 -3.19 1.90
C PHE A 127 -1.82 -3.84 2.07
N VAL A 128 -1.90 -5.13 2.45
CA VAL A 128 -3.17 -5.72 2.90
C VAL A 128 -3.59 -5.07 4.22
N VAL A 129 -2.66 -4.92 5.16
CA VAL A 129 -2.92 -4.24 6.44
C VAL A 129 -3.34 -2.78 6.19
N PHE A 130 -2.58 -2.04 5.36
CA PHE A 130 -2.90 -0.63 5.07
C PHE A 130 -4.30 -0.46 4.48
N ARG A 131 -4.73 -1.37 3.60
CA ARG A 131 -6.09 -1.38 3.06
C ARG A 131 -7.13 -1.58 4.15
N ASN A 132 -6.95 -2.58 5.00
CA ASN A 132 -7.88 -2.88 6.09
C ASN A 132 -7.96 -1.71 7.08
N SER A 133 -6.82 -1.19 7.53
CA SER A 133 -6.76 -0.10 8.50
C SER A 133 -7.25 1.24 7.94
N SER A 134 -7.15 1.47 6.63
CA SER A 134 -7.69 2.70 6.02
C SER A 134 -9.22 2.82 6.12
N GLN A 135 -9.91 1.71 6.41
CA GLN A 135 -11.37 1.65 6.60
C GLN A 135 -11.79 1.82 8.07
N ASP A 136 -10.85 1.82 9.01
CA ASP A 136 -11.10 1.89 10.46
C ASP A 136 -11.20 3.36 10.90
N ASP A 137 -12.42 3.91 10.81
CA ASP A 137 -12.73 5.29 11.22
C ASP A 137 -12.88 5.47 12.74
N VAL A 138 -12.87 4.37 13.50
CA VAL A 138 -12.93 4.37 14.96
C VAL A 138 -11.55 4.57 15.57
N ARG A 139 -10.53 3.88 15.04
CA ARG A 139 -9.17 3.91 15.60
C ARG A 139 -8.23 4.89 14.90
N LEU A 140 -8.40 5.13 13.60
CA LEU A 140 -7.53 6.02 12.83
C LEU A 140 -8.21 7.34 12.51
N ASP A 141 -7.49 8.43 12.79
CA ASP A 141 -7.89 9.76 12.38
C ASP A 141 -7.99 9.89 10.85
N TYR A 142 -8.76 10.87 10.41
CA TYR A 142 -9.02 11.09 8.98
C TYR A 142 -7.76 11.28 8.15
N LEU A 143 -6.77 12.01 8.67
CA LEU A 143 -5.54 12.32 7.95
C LEU A 143 -4.68 11.06 7.77
N SER A 144 -4.55 10.26 8.82
CA SER A 144 -3.88 8.95 8.77
C SER A 144 -4.51 8.04 7.71
N ARG A 145 -5.85 7.92 7.69
CA ARG A 145 -6.56 7.13 6.68
C ARG A 145 -6.35 7.67 5.26
N LEU A 146 -6.35 8.99 5.10
CA LEU A 146 -6.13 9.64 3.82
C LEU A 146 -4.73 9.31 3.25
N HIS A 147 -3.68 9.35 4.08
CA HIS A 147 -2.33 8.98 3.66
C HIS A 147 -2.21 7.50 3.27
N LEU A 148 -2.87 6.59 4.00
CA LEU A 148 -2.92 5.17 3.61
C LEU A 148 -3.60 4.97 2.25
N LEU A 149 -4.71 5.68 1.99
CA LEU A 149 -5.40 5.64 0.69
C LEU A 149 -4.51 6.17 -0.44
N GLU A 150 -3.79 7.27 -0.20
CA GLU A 150 -2.86 7.82 -1.18
C GLU A 150 -1.74 6.84 -1.53
N LEU A 151 -1.17 6.13 -0.54
CA LEU A 151 -0.17 5.09 -0.79
C LEU A 151 -0.74 3.95 -1.63
N ILE A 152 -1.95 3.49 -1.32
CA ILE A 152 -2.62 2.41 -2.06
C ILE A 152 -2.82 2.81 -3.53
N GLU A 153 -3.27 4.04 -3.79
CA GLU A 153 -3.41 4.55 -5.16
C GLU A 153 -2.05 4.73 -5.85
N LEU A 154 -1.05 5.28 -5.14
CA LEU A 154 0.29 5.50 -5.68
C LEU A 154 0.91 4.19 -6.13
N ARG A 155 0.80 3.14 -5.32
CA ARG A 155 1.27 1.80 -5.65
C ARG A 155 0.51 1.18 -6.82
N ALA A 156 -0.82 1.36 -6.88
CA ALA A 156 -1.62 0.92 -8.03
C ALA A 156 -1.19 1.58 -9.36
N LYS A 157 -0.63 2.79 -9.28
CA LYS A 157 -0.01 3.51 -10.41
C LYS A 157 1.48 3.21 -10.59
N GLN A 158 1.98 2.11 -10.05
CA GLN A 158 3.40 1.71 -10.12
C GLN A 158 4.35 2.78 -9.58
N TRP A 159 3.98 3.42 -8.47
CA TRP A 159 4.76 4.47 -7.82
C TRP A 159 4.92 5.75 -8.65
N LYS A 160 4.06 5.94 -9.66
CA LYS A 160 4.02 7.15 -10.50
C LYS A 160 2.88 8.05 -10.07
N GLY A 161 3.20 9.06 -9.27
CA GLY A 161 2.27 10.13 -8.93
C GLY A 161 1.82 10.89 -10.19
N THR A 162 0.58 11.37 -10.18
CA THR A 162 0.05 12.26 -11.23
C THR A 162 -0.34 13.60 -10.61
N ASP A 163 -0.29 14.68 -11.39
CA ASP A 163 -0.64 16.00 -10.88
C ASP A 163 -2.07 16.07 -10.35
N LEU A 164 -3.00 15.38 -11.01
CA LEU A 164 -4.39 15.28 -10.58
C LEU A 164 -4.52 14.59 -9.21
N MET A 165 -3.86 13.44 -9.04
CA MET A 165 -3.82 12.71 -7.77
C MET A 165 -3.21 13.60 -6.67
N ASN A 166 -2.04 14.19 -6.94
CA ASN A 166 -1.36 15.06 -5.99
C ASN A 166 -2.24 16.25 -5.59
N GLN A 167 -2.94 16.87 -6.54
CA GLN A 167 -3.86 17.97 -6.26
C GLN A 167 -5.04 17.54 -5.41
N TYR A 168 -5.65 16.38 -5.71
CA TYR A 168 -6.77 15.84 -4.95
C TYR A 168 -6.39 15.60 -3.48
N TYR A 169 -5.31 14.86 -3.22
CA TYR A 169 -4.89 14.55 -1.85
C TYR A 169 -4.42 15.80 -1.09
N ARG A 170 -3.68 16.72 -1.74
CA ARG A 170 -3.34 18.01 -1.12
C ARG A 170 -4.58 18.81 -0.71
N LYS A 171 -5.60 18.88 -1.57
CA LYS A 171 -6.85 19.57 -1.26
C LYS A 171 -7.54 18.93 -0.04
N LYS A 172 -7.58 17.60 0.03
CA LYS A 172 -8.17 16.86 1.15
C LYS A 172 -7.42 17.04 2.46
N VAL A 173 -6.09 17.04 2.43
CA VAL A 173 -5.25 17.37 3.61
C VAL A 173 -5.56 18.79 4.09
N ASN A 174 -5.59 19.77 3.18
CA ASN A 174 -5.86 21.16 3.54
C ASN A 174 -7.26 21.34 4.16
N GLN A 175 -8.27 20.63 3.66
CA GLN A 175 -9.63 20.62 4.24
C GLN A 175 -9.61 20.10 5.67
N CYS A 176 -8.94 18.97 5.91
CA CYS A 176 -8.80 18.40 7.25
C CYS A 176 -8.12 19.36 8.24
N VAL A 177 -7.06 20.06 7.81
CA VAL A 177 -6.34 21.01 8.66
C VAL A 177 -7.19 22.25 8.97
N GLN A 178 -7.97 22.73 8.01
CA GLN A 178 -8.88 23.87 8.20
C GLN A 178 -10.03 23.54 9.17
N GLU A 179 -10.58 22.33 9.09
CA GLU A 179 -11.63 21.87 9.99
C GLU A 179 -11.12 21.76 11.45
N ASP A 180 -9.92 21.21 11.67
CA ASP A 180 -9.32 21.10 13.01
C ASP A 180 -9.01 22.48 13.63
N LEU A 181 -8.56 23.45 12.82
CA LEU A 181 -8.35 24.83 13.26
C LEU A 181 -9.67 25.54 13.62
N SER A 182 -10.73 25.32 12.84
CA SER A 182 -12.05 25.90 13.10
C SER A 182 -12.65 25.39 14.43
N VAL A 183 -12.49 24.11 14.75
CA VAL A 183 -13.00 23.53 16.01
C VAL A 183 -12.28 24.09 17.22
N ARG A 184 -10.96 24.28 17.13
CA ARG A 184 -10.16 24.88 18.23
C ARG A 184 -10.53 26.34 18.51
N CYS A 185 -10.87 27.11 17.48
CA CYS A 185 -11.32 28.49 17.65
C CYS A 185 -12.70 28.60 18.32
N ILE A 186 -13.60 27.63 18.10
CA ILE A 186 -14.94 27.62 18.71
C ILE A 186 -14.87 27.24 20.20
N ASN A 187 -13.96 26.34 20.58
CA ASN A 187 -13.82 25.88 21.97
C ASN A 187 -13.00 26.82 22.87
N SER A 188 -12.58 27.99 22.36
CA SER A 188 -11.79 29.00 23.09
C SER A 188 -12.58 30.26 23.47
N THR A 189 -13.92 30.23 23.35
CA THR A 189 -14.83 31.30 23.77
C THR A 189 -15.74 30.80 24.88
#